data_AF-A0A9Q0LRY5-F1
#
_entry.id   AF-A0A9Q0LRY5-F1
#
_cell.length_a   1.000
_cell.length_b   1.000
_cell.length_c   1.000
_cell.angle_alpha   90.00
_cell.angle_beta   90.00
_cell.angle_gamma   90.00
#
_symmetry.space_group_name_H-M   'P 1'
#
loop_
_entity.id
_entity.type
_entity.pdbx_description
1 polymer ?
#
loop_
_entity_poly.entity_id
_entity_poly.type
_entity_poly.pdbx_seq_one_letter_code
_entity_poly.pdbx_strand_id
1 'polypeptide(L)'
;MENENLNENENENENENENENENENENENENENLNQNEKIVLESFHEKPAIEIQRVFRGFLSRKRVKSDEFKKARRRNLAISELIATEESYLQHLYITINYYYNPLKKKKILKSQIIREIFSNVQIIWQVNSILHEKLLERKHSRNLFCYGDVLADYVPVLIKPYSDYVNNYNNAISLLEKFSKHSSFSRFLEQILEIPQVMNLQLSALLITPVQRIPRYVLLFHEIVQNTEKENPDYLHFSNALTKVKEVAEEVNKSKEEFENLSILRKNSIKISSRRTSSKYYLAHCTAQFTECLIFCSDFFVLIQ
;
A
#
# COMPACT_ATOMS: atom_id res chain seq x y z
N MET A 1 -1.25 -75.31 -107.25
CA MET A 1 -2.54 -74.78 -107.71
C MET A 1 -2.93 -73.66 -106.76
N GLU A 2 -2.69 -72.44 -107.22
CA GLU A 2 -3.49 -71.21 -107.02
C GLU A 2 -4.36 -71.11 -105.75
N ASN A 3 -4.10 -70.13 -104.88
CA ASN A 3 -4.67 -68.78 -105.06
C ASN A 3 -4.13 -67.74 -104.05
N GLU A 4 -4.06 -66.51 -104.57
CA GLU A 4 -3.55 -65.26 -104.01
C GLU A 4 -4.51 -64.56 -103.02
N ASN A 5 -3.94 -63.67 -102.18
CA ASN A 5 -4.30 -62.25 -101.95
C ASN A 5 -4.01 -61.86 -100.48
N LEU A 6 -2.96 -61.08 -100.17
CA LEU A 6 -2.71 -59.63 -100.34
C LEU A 6 -3.02 -58.83 -99.06
N ASN A 7 -1.99 -58.10 -98.63
CA ASN A 7 -1.93 -56.92 -97.75
C ASN A 7 -2.11 -57.08 -96.24
N GLU A 8 -1.03 -56.84 -95.49
CA GLU A 8 -0.97 -55.93 -94.33
C GLU A 8 0.49 -55.82 -93.87
N ASN A 9 1.17 -54.75 -94.26
CA ASN A 9 2.48 -54.34 -93.73
C ASN A 9 2.48 -52.81 -93.74
N GLU A 10 2.29 -52.21 -92.57
CA GLU A 10 2.86 -50.93 -92.14
C GLU A 10 2.28 -50.60 -90.75
N ASN A 11 3.04 -50.90 -89.70
CA ASN A 11 3.20 -50.12 -88.45
C ASN A 11 3.70 -51.02 -87.31
N GLU A 12 4.99 -51.41 -87.34
CA GLU A 12 5.69 -52.05 -86.21
C GLU A 12 6.87 -51.20 -85.67
N ASN A 13 6.95 -49.91 -85.99
CA ASN A 13 8.08 -49.05 -85.61
C ASN A 13 7.69 -47.86 -84.71
N GLU A 14 6.93 -48.09 -83.63
CA GLU A 14 6.76 -47.08 -82.56
C GLU A 14 7.06 -47.59 -81.13
N ASN A 15 7.26 -48.89 -80.90
CA ASN A 15 7.31 -49.44 -79.53
C ASN A 15 8.71 -49.76 -78.96
N GLU A 16 9.81 -49.46 -79.66
CA GLU A 16 11.17 -49.70 -79.12
C GLU A 16 11.85 -48.45 -78.52
N ASN A 17 11.34 -47.23 -78.77
CA ASN A 17 11.92 -45.99 -78.20
C ASN A 17 11.21 -45.46 -76.93
N GLU A 18 10.11 -46.08 -76.50
CA GLU A 18 9.43 -45.71 -75.24
C GLU A 18 10.04 -46.46 -74.03
N ASN A 19 10.54 -47.68 -74.22
CA ASN A 19 11.02 -48.52 -73.12
C ASN A 19 12.44 -48.17 -72.60
N GLU A 20 13.30 -47.50 -73.38
CA GLU A 20 14.61 -47.05 -72.89
C GLU A 20 14.49 -45.72 -72.11
N ASN A 21 13.58 -44.83 -72.51
CA ASN A 21 13.34 -43.55 -71.83
C ASN A 21 12.58 -43.71 -70.50
N GLU A 22 11.71 -44.72 -70.35
CA GLU A 22 11.03 -44.98 -69.07
C GLU A 22 12.00 -45.56 -68.01
N ASN A 23 12.93 -46.42 -68.41
CA ASN A 23 13.91 -47.02 -67.49
C ASN A 23 14.99 -46.04 -67.02
N GLU A 24 15.42 -45.06 -67.81
CA GLU A 24 16.36 -44.02 -67.36
C GLU A 24 15.67 -43.01 -66.42
N ASN A 25 14.41 -42.63 -66.70
CA ASN A 25 13.64 -41.72 -65.85
C ASN A 25 13.23 -42.36 -64.51
N GLU A 26 12.95 -43.66 -64.45
CA GLU A 26 12.66 -44.34 -63.17
C GLU A 26 13.92 -44.45 -62.29
N ASN A 27 15.09 -44.74 -62.88
CA ASN A 27 16.35 -44.83 -62.14
C ASN A 27 16.87 -43.46 -61.65
N GLU A 28 16.62 -42.36 -62.38
CA GLU A 28 16.94 -41.01 -61.91
C GLU A 28 16.00 -40.57 -60.77
N ASN A 29 14.69 -40.85 -60.88
CA ASN A 29 13.72 -40.53 -59.84
C ASN A 29 13.92 -41.35 -58.55
N GLU A 30 14.34 -42.62 -58.63
CA GLU A 30 14.68 -43.41 -57.44
C GLU A 30 15.98 -42.94 -56.77
N ASN A 31 17.00 -42.56 -57.55
CA ASN A 31 18.25 -42.02 -57.01
C ASN A 31 18.10 -40.61 -56.41
N GLU A 32 17.22 -39.77 -56.95
CA GLU A 32 16.87 -38.47 -56.35
C GLU A 32 16.08 -38.65 -55.05
N ASN A 33 15.14 -39.60 -55.00
CA ASN A 33 14.38 -39.92 -53.78
C ASN A 33 15.26 -40.56 -52.69
N LEU A 34 16.22 -41.41 -53.05
CA LEU A 34 17.20 -41.97 -52.11
C LEU A 34 18.14 -40.89 -51.56
N ASN A 35 18.64 -39.99 -52.41
CA ASN A 35 19.47 -38.86 -51.97
C ASN A 35 18.69 -37.85 -51.11
N GLN A 36 17.42 -37.58 -51.43
CA GLN A 36 16.57 -36.71 -50.60
C GLN A 36 16.25 -37.37 -49.25
N ASN A 37 15.97 -38.67 -49.21
CA ASN A 37 15.75 -39.40 -47.97
C ASN A 37 17.02 -39.51 -47.12
N GLU A 38 18.20 -39.74 -47.70
CA GLU A 38 19.47 -39.70 -46.97
C GLU A 38 19.78 -38.31 -46.44
N LYS A 39 19.47 -37.24 -47.20
CA LYS A 39 19.63 -35.84 -46.77
C LYS A 39 18.68 -35.48 -45.63
N ILE A 40 17.42 -35.94 -45.68
CA ILE A 40 16.44 -35.80 -44.58
C ILE A 40 16.88 -36.59 -43.35
N VAL A 41 17.44 -37.80 -43.52
CA VAL A 41 17.95 -38.61 -42.41
C VAL A 41 19.19 -37.97 -41.78
N LEU A 42 20.12 -37.41 -42.57
CA LEU A 42 21.29 -36.65 -42.11
C LEU A 42 20.90 -35.34 -41.41
N GLU A 43 19.94 -34.57 -41.93
CA GLU A 43 19.38 -33.38 -41.26
C GLU A 43 18.71 -33.75 -39.93
N SER A 44 17.92 -34.84 -39.90
CA SER A 44 17.26 -35.31 -38.67
C SER A 44 18.24 -35.82 -37.60
N PHE A 45 19.43 -36.32 -38.00
CA PHE A 45 20.48 -36.77 -37.08
C PHE A 45 21.27 -35.60 -36.47
N HIS A 46 21.43 -34.49 -37.19
CA HIS A 46 22.10 -33.28 -36.70
C HIS A 46 21.20 -32.36 -35.86
N GLU A 47 19.88 -32.45 -36.01
CA GLU A 47 18.93 -31.67 -35.21
C GLU A 47 18.79 -32.16 -33.77
N LYS A 48 18.80 -33.48 -33.51
CA LYS A 48 18.61 -34.02 -32.16
C LYS A 48 19.68 -33.57 -31.15
N PRO A 49 20.99 -33.60 -31.47
CA PRO A 49 22.03 -33.05 -30.59
C PRO A 49 21.91 -31.53 -30.43
N ALA A 50 21.56 -30.80 -31.49
CA ALA A 50 21.38 -29.35 -31.45
C ALA A 50 20.21 -28.95 -30.53
N ILE A 51 19.07 -29.65 -30.62
CA ILE A 51 17.90 -29.46 -29.76
C ILE A 51 18.25 -29.75 -28.30
N GLU A 52 19.02 -30.81 -28.04
CA GLU A 52 19.45 -31.18 -26.69
C GLU A 52 20.39 -30.11 -26.08
N ILE A 53 21.38 -29.64 -26.86
CA ILE A 53 22.28 -28.55 -26.45
C ILE A 53 21.49 -27.26 -26.21
N GLN A 54 20.57 -26.90 -27.10
CA GLN A 54 19.70 -25.73 -26.93
C GLN A 54 18.83 -25.85 -25.67
N ARG A 55 18.30 -27.04 -25.36
CA ARG A 55 17.53 -27.32 -24.14
C ARG A 55 18.36 -27.10 -22.89
N VAL A 56 19.56 -27.69 -22.83
CA VAL A 56 20.50 -27.53 -21.70
C VAL A 56 20.91 -26.07 -21.54
N PHE A 57 21.25 -25.39 -22.64
CA PHE A 57 21.66 -23.98 -22.63
C PHE A 57 20.52 -23.04 -22.21
N ARG A 58 19.30 -23.25 -22.72
CA ARG A 58 18.09 -22.53 -22.26
C ARG A 58 17.84 -22.76 -20.77
N GLY A 59 18.02 -23.99 -20.30
CA GLY A 59 17.94 -24.34 -18.87
C GLY A 59 19.01 -23.65 -18.01
N PHE A 60 20.25 -23.57 -18.50
CA PHE A 60 21.35 -22.85 -17.85
C PHE A 60 21.09 -21.35 -17.79
N LEU A 61 20.69 -20.73 -18.91
CA LEU A 61 20.34 -19.31 -18.97
C LEU A 61 19.15 -18.99 -18.06
N SER A 62 18.13 -19.86 -18.02
CA SER A 62 17.00 -19.74 -17.10
C SER A 62 17.47 -19.76 -15.65
N ARG A 63 18.27 -20.74 -15.23
CA ARG A 63 18.83 -20.81 -13.86
C ARG A 63 19.69 -19.59 -13.52
N LYS A 64 20.51 -19.11 -14.47
CA LYS A 64 21.34 -17.90 -14.28
C LYS A 64 20.47 -16.65 -14.11
N ARG A 65 19.36 -16.54 -14.87
CA ARG A 65 18.38 -15.45 -14.74
C ARG A 65 17.66 -15.52 -13.38
N VAL A 66 17.16 -16.68 -12.97
CA VAL A 66 16.51 -16.87 -11.66
C VAL A 66 17.44 -16.46 -10.51
N LYS A 67 18.69 -16.93 -10.50
CA LYS A 67 19.68 -16.53 -9.48
C LYS A 67 19.94 -15.01 -9.49
N SER A 68 19.97 -14.40 -10.67
CA SER A 68 20.12 -12.94 -10.81
C SER A 68 18.91 -12.19 -10.22
N ASP A 69 17.69 -12.68 -10.47
CA ASP A 69 16.47 -12.06 -9.98
C ASP A 69 16.27 -12.26 -8.47
N GLU A 70 16.61 -13.43 -7.93
CA GLU A 70 16.65 -13.70 -6.49
C GLU A 70 17.62 -12.75 -5.76
N PHE A 71 18.82 -12.54 -6.31
CA PHE A 71 19.78 -11.57 -5.77
C PHE A 71 19.24 -10.13 -5.80
N LYS A 72 18.55 -9.73 -6.87
CA LYS A 72 17.92 -8.40 -6.97
C LYS A 72 16.82 -8.22 -5.92
N LYS A 73 15.95 -9.22 -5.74
CA LYS A 73 14.90 -9.21 -4.71
C LYS A 73 15.50 -9.13 -3.31
N ALA A 74 16.47 -9.99 -2.99
CA ALA A 74 17.16 -9.95 -1.70
C ALA A 74 17.80 -8.58 -1.43
N ARG A 75 18.41 -7.95 -2.45
CA ARG A 75 18.92 -6.57 -2.34
C ARG A 75 17.81 -5.56 -2.05
N ARG A 76 16.69 -5.60 -2.78
CA ARG A 76 15.54 -4.69 -2.56
C ARG A 76 14.95 -4.86 -1.15
N ARG A 77 14.76 -6.10 -0.70
CA ARG A 77 14.33 -6.40 0.67
C ARG A 77 15.26 -5.77 1.70
N ASN A 78 16.57 -5.95 1.56
CA ASN A 78 17.55 -5.39 2.50
C ASN A 78 17.57 -3.86 2.49
N LEU A 79 17.33 -3.23 1.33
CA LEU A 79 17.17 -1.77 1.22
C LEU A 79 15.91 -1.30 1.95
N ALA A 80 14.77 -1.98 1.77
CA ALA A 80 13.52 -1.66 2.46
C ALA A 80 13.65 -1.80 3.99
N ILE A 81 14.34 -2.84 4.47
CA ILE A 81 14.64 -3.00 5.91
C ILE A 81 15.57 -1.89 6.41
N SER A 82 16.59 -1.53 5.63
CA SER A 82 17.50 -0.45 5.99
C SER A 82 16.77 0.90 6.07
N GLU A 83 15.86 1.15 5.14
CA GLU A 83 14.98 2.32 5.13
C GLU A 83 14.03 2.31 6.34
N LEU A 84 13.44 1.16 6.68
CA LEU A 84 12.62 1.02 7.88
C LEU A 84 13.40 1.49 9.12
N ILE A 85 14.61 0.96 9.33
CA ILE A 85 15.46 1.30 10.47
C ILE A 85 15.83 2.79 10.49
N ALA A 86 16.30 3.32 9.36
CA ALA A 86 16.73 4.72 9.27
C ALA A 86 15.57 5.70 9.47
N THR A 87 14.41 5.40 8.89
CA THR A 87 13.22 6.25 9.04
C THR A 87 12.60 6.11 10.44
N GLU A 88 12.79 4.96 11.12
CA GLU A 88 12.37 4.77 12.51
C GLU A 88 13.17 5.65 13.46
N GLU A 89 14.48 5.76 13.27
CA GLU A 89 15.33 6.67 14.04
C GLU A 89 14.83 8.13 13.95
N SER A 90 14.60 8.60 12.72
CA SER A 90 14.08 9.96 12.49
C SER A 90 12.70 10.17 13.10
N TYR A 91 11.83 9.15 13.03
CA TYR A 91 10.51 9.19 13.64
C TYR A 91 10.58 9.27 15.17
N LEU A 92 11.45 8.46 15.79
CA LEU A 92 11.71 8.50 17.22
C LEU A 92 12.28 9.83 17.68
N GLN A 93 13.10 10.50 16.87
CA GLN A 93 13.57 11.86 17.15
C GLN A 93 12.41 12.86 17.18
N HIS A 94 11.48 12.81 16.23
CA HIS A 94 10.30 13.69 16.25
C HIS A 94 9.43 13.46 17.49
N LEU A 95 9.21 12.20 17.86
CA LEU A 95 8.48 11.84 19.07
C LEU A 95 9.21 12.30 20.34
N TYR A 96 10.54 12.13 20.38
CA TYR A 96 11.39 12.61 21.46
C TYR A 96 11.26 14.13 21.61
N ILE A 97 11.28 14.88 20.51
CA ILE A 97 11.11 16.34 20.53
C ILE A 97 9.74 16.71 21.10
N THR A 98 8.69 16.04 20.61
CA THR A 98 7.30 16.21 21.08
C THR A 98 7.21 16.03 22.61
N ILE A 99 7.87 15.00 23.14
CA ILE A 99 7.81 14.68 24.57
C ILE A 99 8.65 15.65 25.40
N ASN A 100 9.90 15.89 25.01
CA ASN A 100 10.88 16.57 25.86
C ASN A 100 10.85 18.09 25.77
N TYR A 101 10.48 18.65 24.62
CA TYR A 101 10.42 20.11 24.43
C TYR A 101 9.00 20.67 24.53
N TYR A 102 7.98 19.86 24.19
CA TYR A 102 6.59 20.31 24.30
C TYR A 102 5.88 19.74 25.54
N TYR A 103 5.64 18.43 25.59
CA TYR A 103 4.82 17.81 26.64
C TYR A 103 5.36 18.04 28.07
N ASN A 104 6.63 17.70 28.31
CA ASN A 104 7.24 17.79 29.64
C ASN A 104 7.30 19.26 30.14
N PRO A 105 7.76 20.23 29.34
CA PRO A 105 7.75 21.64 29.75
C PRO A 105 6.35 22.21 29.94
N LEU A 106 5.36 21.84 29.12
CA LEU A 106 3.96 22.25 29.30
C LEU A 106 3.40 21.76 30.64
N LYS A 107 3.66 20.50 30.98
CA LYS A 107 3.24 19.89 32.24
C LYS A 107 3.91 20.55 33.45
N LYS A 108 5.20 20.89 33.35
CA LYS A 108 5.97 21.54 34.43
C LYS A 108 5.55 23.00 34.65
N LYS A 109 5.41 23.79 33.57
CA LYS A 109 5.03 25.20 33.63
C LYS A 109 3.54 25.42 33.97
N LYS A 110 2.71 24.36 33.90
CA LYS A 110 1.26 24.39 34.18
C LYS A 110 0.51 25.48 33.37
N ILE A 111 0.98 25.75 32.14
CA ILE A 111 0.37 26.74 31.23
C ILE A 111 -1.07 26.33 30.87
N LEU A 112 -1.28 25.02 30.72
CA LEU A 112 -2.58 24.41 30.47
C LEU A 112 -2.96 23.46 31.61
N LYS A 113 -4.26 23.23 31.78
CA LYS A 113 -4.76 22.19 32.70
C LYS A 113 -4.25 20.82 32.26
N SER A 114 -3.88 19.97 33.22
CA SER A 114 -3.31 18.64 32.92
C SER A 114 -4.22 17.77 32.06
N GLN A 115 -5.55 17.91 32.17
CA GLN A 115 -6.51 17.20 31.32
C GLN A 115 -6.35 17.59 29.84
N ILE A 116 -6.22 18.88 29.54
CA ILE A 116 -6.03 19.38 28.18
C ILE A 116 -4.70 18.90 27.60
N ILE A 117 -3.64 18.90 28.41
CA ILE A 117 -2.34 18.37 27.99
C ILE A 117 -2.47 16.87 27.65
N ARG A 118 -3.17 16.07 28.46
CA ARG A 118 -3.41 14.66 28.15
C ARG A 118 -4.19 14.48 26.85
N GLU A 119 -5.19 15.32 26.58
CA GLU A 119 -5.97 15.25 25.34
C GLU A 119 -5.18 15.69 24.10
N ILE A 120 -4.30 16.69 24.20
CA ILE A 120 -3.47 17.13 23.07
C ILE A 120 -2.41 16.08 22.70
N PHE A 121 -1.75 15.49 23.70
CA PHE A 121 -0.62 14.57 23.45
C PHE A 121 -1.02 13.09 23.47
N SER A 122 -2.25 12.77 23.88
CA SER A 122 -2.76 11.40 23.99
C SER A 122 -1.76 10.46 24.69
N ASN A 123 -1.54 9.28 24.12
CA ASN A 123 -0.58 8.27 24.50
C ASN A 123 0.75 8.33 23.71
N VAL A 124 1.20 9.52 23.26
CA VAL A 124 2.44 9.68 22.48
C VAL A 124 3.68 9.09 23.17
N GLN A 125 3.71 9.11 24.51
CA GLN A 125 4.81 8.53 25.29
C GLN A 125 4.87 7.01 25.15
N ILE A 126 3.71 6.34 25.11
CA ILE A 126 3.62 4.89 24.91
C ILE A 126 4.07 4.55 23.49
N ILE A 127 3.62 5.33 22.49
CA ILE A 127 4.06 5.15 21.10
C ILE A 127 5.59 5.27 21.01
N TRP A 128 6.20 6.28 21.64
CA TRP A 128 7.64 6.44 21.64
C TRP A 128 8.34 5.24 22.29
N GLN A 129 7.91 4.81 23.48
CA GLN A 129 8.50 3.68 24.20
C GLN A 129 8.46 2.39 23.37
N VAL A 130 7.29 2.07 22.80
CA VAL A 130 7.10 0.87 22.00
C VAL A 130 8.05 0.94 20.80
N ASN A 131 8.06 2.06 20.05
CA ASN A 131 8.92 2.22 18.87
C ASN A 131 10.42 2.23 19.19
N SER A 132 10.82 2.72 20.36
CA SER A 132 12.21 2.64 20.81
C SER A 132 12.65 1.18 20.97
N ILE A 133 11.80 0.32 21.54
CA ILE A 133 12.10 -1.11 21.71
C ILE A 133 12.24 -1.80 20.35
N LEU A 134 11.37 -1.50 19.37
CA LEU A 134 11.54 -2.03 18.02
C LEU A 134 12.86 -1.59 17.41
N HIS A 135 13.14 -0.29 17.47
CA HIS A 135 14.32 0.26 16.85
C HIS A 135 15.60 -0.36 17.44
N GLU A 136 15.65 -0.52 18.76
CA GLU A 136 16.74 -1.21 19.46
C GLU A 136 16.91 -2.65 18.97
N LYS A 137 15.83 -3.45 18.95
CA LYS A 137 15.86 -4.84 18.44
C LYS A 137 16.31 -4.94 16.97
N LEU A 138 15.87 -4.01 16.12
CA LEU A 138 16.29 -3.96 14.72
C LEU A 138 17.78 -3.59 14.60
N LEU A 139 18.28 -2.67 15.42
CA LEU A 139 19.69 -2.31 15.47
C LEU A 139 20.55 -3.47 15.97
N GLU A 140 20.18 -4.16 17.04
CA GLU A 140 20.89 -5.34 17.53
C GLU A 140 21.06 -6.38 16.41
N ARG A 141 19.97 -6.66 15.67
CA ARG A 141 20.00 -7.58 14.53
C ARG A 141 20.93 -7.09 13.43
N LYS A 142 20.89 -5.80 13.08
CA LYS A 142 21.80 -5.19 12.10
C LYS A 142 23.27 -5.34 12.51
N HIS A 143 23.60 -5.14 13.79
CA HIS A 143 24.97 -5.28 14.30
C HIS A 143 25.46 -6.73 14.32
N SER A 144 24.56 -7.69 14.59
CA SER A 144 24.88 -9.12 14.54
C SER A 144 25.26 -9.65 13.14
N ARG A 145 25.13 -8.81 12.09
CA ARG A 145 25.29 -9.16 10.66
C ARG A 145 24.40 -10.32 10.20
N ASN A 146 23.41 -10.70 11.00
CA ASN A 146 22.43 -11.70 10.64
C ASN A 146 21.32 -11.05 9.79
N LEU A 147 21.65 -10.71 8.54
CA LEU A 147 20.77 -10.04 7.59
C LEU A 147 19.58 -10.90 7.14
N PHE A 148 19.54 -12.17 7.53
CA PHE A 148 18.58 -13.15 7.06
C PHE A 148 17.37 -13.36 7.96
N CYS A 149 17.36 -12.75 9.14
CA CYS A 149 16.25 -12.85 10.07
C CYS A 149 15.87 -11.45 10.55
N TYR A 150 14.75 -10.90 10.10
CA TYR A 150 14.10 -9.73 10.72
C TYR A 150 12.60 -10.00 10.95
N GLY A 151 12.09 -11.08 10.38
CA GLY A 151 10.69 -11.47 10.42
C GLY A 151 10.21 -11.68 11.84
N ASP A 152 10.94 -12.44 12.64
CA ASP A 152 10.65 -12.68 14.05
C ASP A 152 10.46 -11.38 14.85
N VAL A 153 11.40 -10.44 14.72
CA VAL A 153 11.34 -9.14 15.42
C VAL A 153 10.07 -8.38 15.02
N LEU A 154 9.74 -8.34 13.73
CA LEU A 154 8.54 -7.64 13.25
C LEU A 154 7.25 -8.38 13.64
N ALA A 155 7.24 -9.71 13.59
CA ALA A 155 6.07 -10.52 13.95
C ALA A 155 5.69 -10.39 15.43
N ASP A 156 6.69 -10.33 16.31
CA ASP A 156 6.49 -10.11 17.75
C ASP A 156 6.03 -8.69 18.06
N TYR A 157 6.52 -7.73 17.29
CA TYR A 157 6.37 -6.32 17.63
C TYR A 157 5.11 -5.66 17.05
N VAL A 158 4.73 -6.00 15.82
CA VAL A 158 3.54 -5.43 15.17
C VAL A 158 2.25 -5.57 15.98
N PRO A 159 1.97 -6.69 16.67
CA PRO A 159 0.78 -6.81 17.53
C PRO A 159 0.74 -5.77 18.65
N VAL A 160 1.91 -5.42 19.21
CA VAL A 160 2.04 -4.47 20.31
C VAL A 160 1.81 -3.03 19.83
N LEU A 161 2.09 -2.74 18.55
CA LEU A 161 1.85 -1.43 17.93
C LEU A 161 0.37 -1.09 17.76
N ILE A 162 -0.49 -2.09 17.57
CA ILE A 162 -1.89 -1.89 17.12
C ILE A 162 -2.64 -0.94 18.05
N LYS A 163 -2.69 -1.30 19.34
CA LYS A 163 -3.52 -0.60 20.32
C LYS A 163 -3.06 0.84 20.57
N PRO A 164 -1.77 1.14 20.81
CA PRO A 164 -1.32 2.51 21.00
C PRO A 164 -1.61 3.42 19.81
N TYR A 165 -1.45 2.94 18.58
CA TYR A 165 -1.71 3.75 17.39
C TYR A 165 -3.21 3.97 17.14
N SER A 166 -4.05 2.94 17.32
CA SER A 166 -5.51 3.10 17.23
C SER A 166 -5.99 4.18 18.21
N ASP A 167 -5.59 4.09 19.48
CA ASP A 167 -5.97 5.08 20.51
C ASP A 167 -5.49 6.51 20.16
N TYR A 168 -4.29 6.64 19.60
CA TYR A 168 -3.75 7.94 19.21
C TYR A 168 -4.52 8.55 18.04
N VAL A 169 -4.75 7.77 16.98
CA VAL A 169 -5.41 8.28 15.78
C VAL A 169 -6.87 8.65 16.05
N ASN A 170 -7.57 7.86 16.87
CA ASN A 170 -8.96 8.14 17.25
C ASN A 170 -9.08 9.46 18.02
N ASN A 171 -8.07 9.84 18.80
CA ASN A 171 -8.03 11.12 19.51
C ASN A 171 -7.41 12.28 18.68
N TYR A 172 -6.75 12.01 17.55
CA TYR A 172 -5.95 13.01 16.82
C TYR A 172 -6.76 14.26 16.42
N ASN A 173 -7.99 14.09 15.93
CA ASN A 173 -8.84 15.22 15.54
C ASN A 173 -9.21 16.12 16.72
N ASN A 174 -9.45 15.52 17.89
CA ASN A 174 -9.67 16.26 19.13
C ASN A 174 -8.40 17.02 19.55
N ALA A 175 -7.24 16.36 19.50
CA ALA A 175 -5.95 16.96 19.83
C ALA A 175 -5.66 18.21 18.99
N ILE A 176 -5.86 18.16 17.66
CA ILE A 176 -5.65 19.32 16.77
C ILE A 176 -6.67 20.43 17.03
N SER A 177 -7.94 20.07 17.26
CA SER A 177 -8.97 21.06 17.60
C SER A 177 -8.65 21.82 18.89
N LEU A 178 -8.13 21.11 19.90
CA LEU A 178 -7.67 21.72 21.15
C LEU A 178 -6.43 22.56 20.92
N LEU A 179 -5.46 22.08 20.14
CA LEU A 179 -4.27 22.84 19.79
C LEU A 179 -4.65 24.18 19.16
N GLU A 180 -5.50 24.18 18.12
CA GLU A 180 -5.98 25.40 17.46
C GLU A 180 -6.71 26.34 18.41
N LYS A 181 -7.58 25.79 19.27
CA LYS A 181 -8.30 26.57 20.28
C LYS A 181 -7.32 27.25 21.24
N PHE A 182 -6.34 26.50 21.75
CA PHE A 182 -5.45 27.00 22.78
C PHE A 182 -4.32 27.89 22.24
N SER A 183 -3.94 27.74 20.97
CA SER A 183 -2.99 28.62 20.28
C SER A 183 -3.42 30.10 20.26
N LYS A 184 -4.71 30.39 20.47
CA LYS A 184 -5.22 31.77 20.60
C LYS A 184 -4.93 32.40 21.97
N HIS A 185 -4.58 31.61 22.98
CA HIS A 185 -4.21 32.13 24.30
C HIS A 185 -2.76 32.60 24.30
N SER A 186 -2.53 33.86 24.67
CA SER A 186 -1.22 34.51 24.63
C SER A 186 -0.12 33.73 25.38
N SER A 187 -0.44 33.15 26.54
CA SER A 187 0.52 32.36 27.33
C SER A 187 0.97 31.07 26.62
N PHE A 188 0.06 30.41 25.91
CA PHE A 188 0.37 29.19 25.17
C PHE A 188 1.03 29.50 23.83
N SER A 189 0.58 30.52 23.08
CA SER A 189 1.25 30.98 21.85
C SER A 189 2.71 31.36 22.10
N ARG A 190 2.95 32.20 23.12
CA ARG A 190 4.31 32.60 23.50
C ARG A 190 5.17 31.41 23.91
N PHE A 191 4.58 30.42 24.57
CA PHE A 191 5.29 29.19 24.88
C PHE A 191 5.70 28.44 23.61
N LEU A 192 4.80 28.28 22.63
CA LEU A 192 5.11 27.61 21.37
C LEU A 192 6.22 28.34 20.60
N GLU A 193 6.16 29.67 20.53
CA GLU A 193 7.20 30.52 19.92
C GLU A 193 8.56 30.31 20.60
N GLN A 194 8.61 30.33 21.94
CA GLN A 194 9.84 30.08 22.70
C GLN A 194 10.45 28.70 22.44
N ILE A 195 9.62 27.68 22.22
CA ILE A 195 10.13 26.34 21.92
C ILE A 195 10.74 26.28 20.51
N LEU A 196 10.20 27.02 19.54
CA LEU A 196 10.73 27.06 18.18
C LEU A 196 12.11 27.72 18.08
N GLU A 197 12.47 28.60 19.03
CA GLU A 197 13.79 29.20 19.13
C GLU A 197 14.89 28.20 19.57
N ILE A 198 14.50 27.03 20.09
CA ILE A 198 15.44 26.00 20.55
C ILE A 198 16.03 25.25 19.32
N PRO A 199 17.36 25.27 19.09
CA PRO A 199 17.96 24.66 17.91
C PRO A 199 17.64 23.18 17.73
N GLN A 200 17.55 22.42 18.84
CA GLN A 200 17.26 20.98 18.83
C GLN A 200 15.85 20.65 18.36
N VAL A 201 14.92 21.61 18.40
CA VAL A 201 13.54 21.44 17.89
C VAL A 201 13.50 21.60 16.36
N MET A 202 14.57 22.13 15.76
CA MET A 202 14.71 22.29 14.31
C MET A 202 13.55 23.09 13.68
N ASN A 203 13.01 24.06 14.42
CA ASN A 203 11.87 24.89 14.01
C ASN A 203 10.62 24.05 13.61
N LEU A 204 10.49 22.83 14.13
CA LEU A 204 9.34 21.96 13.87
C LEU A 204 8.15 22.38 14.72
N GLN A 205 7.07 22.80 14.07
CA GLN A 205 5.83 23.16 14.75
C GLN A 205 5.19 21.96 15.45
N LEU A 206 4.53 22.19 16.59
CA LEU A 206 3.85 21.13 17.34
C LEU A 206 2.79 20.40 16.50
N SER A 207 2.04 21.10 15.66
CA SER A 207 1.08 20.48 14.73
C SER A 207 1.75 19.51 13.75
N ALA A 208 2.90 19.89 13.20
CA ALA A 208 3.70 19.07 12.29
C ALA A 208 4.28 17.82 12.98
N LEU A 209 4.58 17.91 14.28
CA LEU A 209 5.03 16.77 15.07
C LEU A 209 3.87 15.82 15.43
N LEU A 210 2.72 16.36 15.85
CA LEU A 210 1.57 15.57 16.30
C LEU A 210 0.93 14.72 15.19
N ILE A 211 1.07 15.11 13.91
CA ILE A 211 0.59 14.34 12.77
C ILE A 211 1.48 13.13 12.44
N THR A 212 2.74 13.12 12.90
CA THR A 212 3.71 12.09 12.51
C THR A 212 3.28 10.65 12.83
N PRO A 213 2.63 10.31 13.98
CA PRO A 213 2.18 8.94 14.23
C PRO A 213 1.07 8.50 13.28
N VAL A 214 0.17 9.41 12.90
CA VAL A 214 -0.89 9.15 11.92
C VAL A 214 -0.28 8.84 10.54
N GLN A 215 0.80 9.52 10.17
CA GLN A 215 1.51 9.31 8.91
C GLN A 215 2.42 8.07 8.93
N ARG A 216 2.88 7.62 10.10
CA ARG A 216 3.78 6.46 10.22
C ARG A 216 3.06 5.16 9.83
N ILE A 217 1.78 5.01 10.14
CA ILE A 217 1.01 3.79 9.84
C ILE A 217 0.98 3.46 8.34
N PRO A 218 0.58 4.38 7.43
CA PRO A 218 0.67 4.13 5.98
C PRO A 218 2.09 3.78 5.51
N ARG A 219 3.13 4.39 6.11
CA ARG A 219 4.52 4.08 5.77
C ARG A 219 4.91 2.65 6.15
N TYR A 220 4.45 2.15 7.30
CA TYR A 220 4.65 0.75 7.67
C TYR A 220 4.00 -0.21 6.66
N VAL A 221 2.79 0.09 6.18
CA VAL A 221 2.13 -0.73 5.13
C VAL A 221 3.00 -0.81 3.89
N LEU A 222 3.54 0.32 3.41
CA LEU A 222 4.37 0.37 2.21
C LEU A 222 5.70 -0.39 2.40
N LEU A 223 6.40 -0.16 3.52
CA LEU A 223 7.67 -0.80 3.80
C LEU A 223 7.51 -2.32 3.97
N PHE A 224 6.49 -2.77 4.71
CA PHE A 224 6.25 -4.20 4.89
C PHE A 224 5.78 -4.87 3.60
N HIS A 225 5.01 -4.17 2.76
CA HIS A 225 4.66 -4.65 1.43
C HIS A 225 5.91 -4.87 0.57
N GLU A 226 6.81 -3.89 0.51
CA GLU A 226 8.06 -4.01 -0.26
C GLU A 226 8.94 -5.16 0.28
N ILE A 227 9.00 -5.35 1.61
CA ILE A 227 9.73 -6.47 2.22
C ILE A 227 9.12 -7.82 1.80
N VAL A 228 7.80 -7.99 1.92
CA VAL A 228 7.11 -9.23 1.57
C VAL A 228 7.21 -9.54 0.08
N GLN A 229 7.01 -8.54 -0.79
CA GLN A 229 7.07 -8.70 -2.25
C GLN A 229 8.45 -9.15 -2.75
N ASN A 230 9.51 -8.77 -2.02
CA ASN A 230 10.89 -9.14 -2.32
C ASN A 230 11.42 -10.30 -1.46
N THR A 231 10.53 -11.02 -0.76
CA THR A 231 10.87 -12.23 0.00
C THR A 231 10.27 -13.47 -0.68
N GLU A 232 11.10 -14.45 -1.01
CA GLU A 232 10.64 -15.72 -1.60
C GLU A 232 9.81 -16.52 -0.58
N LYS A 233 8.86 -17.33 -1.05
CA LYS A 233 7.92 -18.07 -0.17
C LYS A 233 8.62 -19.15 0.66
N GLU A 234 9.72 -19.68 0.15
CA GLU A 234 10.57 -20.68 0.78
C GLU A 234 11.45 -20.07 1.88
N ASN A 235 11.50 -18.73 1.97
CA ASN A 235 12.25 -18.05 3.01
C ASN A 235 11.56 -18.24 4.39
N PRO A 236 12.29 -18.57 5.46
CA PRO A 236 11.71 -18.79 6.79
C PRO A 236 10.99 -17.55 7.36
N ASP A 237 11.38 -16.34 6.96
CA ASP A 237 10.73 -15.10 7.40
C ASP A 237 9.50 -14.72 6.58
N TYR A 238 9.20 -15.40 5.47
CA TYR A 238 8.09 -15.02 4.60
C TYR A 238 6.77 -14.94 5.36
N LEU A 239 6.48 -15.97 6.17
CA LEU A 239 5.27 -16.01 6.98
C LEU A 239 5.25 -14.91 8.06
N HIS A 240 6.39 -14.65 8.69
CA HIS A 240 6.52 -13.57 9.67
C HIS A 240 6.24 -12.20 9.06
N PHE A 241 6.85 -11.88 7.91
CA PHE A 241 6.61 -10.63 7.20
C PHE A 241 5.18 -10.52 6.69
N SER A 242 4.62 -11.61 6.16
CA SER A 242 3.24 -11.65 5.68
C SER A 242 2.25 -11.36 6.82
N ASN A 243 2.44 -12.01 7.97
CA ASN A 243 1.61 -11.78 9.16
C ASN A 243 1.76 -10.35 9.70
N ALA A 244 2.98 -9.81 9.73
CA ALA A 244 3.24 -8.42 10.10
C ALA A 244 2.52 -7.43 9.16
N LEU A 245 2.59 -7.67 7.85
CA LEU A 245 1.89 -6.84 6.85
C LEU A 245 0.38 -6.88 7.04
N THR A 246 -0.21 -8.06 7.22
CA THR A 246 -1.65 -8.21 7.45
C THR A 246 -2.10 -7.43 8.69
N LYS A 247 -1.39 -7.59 9.82
CA LYS A 247 -1.72 -6.88 11.05
C LYS A 247 -1.61 -5.36 10.92
N VAL A 248 -0.57 -4.84 10.25
CA VAL A 248 -0.46 -3.38 10.04
C VAL A 248 -1.57 -2.86 9.11
N LYS A 249 -2.00 -3.65 8.12
CA LYS A 249 -3.15 -3.29 7.27
C LYS A 249 -4.43 -3.23 8.09
N GLU A 250 -4.65 -4.16 9.01
CA GLU A 250 -5.80 -4.12 9.94
C GLU A 250 -5.81 -2.82 10.75
N VAL A 251 -4.66 -2.39 11.29
CA VAL A 251 -4.55 -1.09 11.98
C VAL A 251 -4.90 0.06 11.04
N ALA A 252 -4.36 0.05 9.83
CA ALA A 252 -4.59 1.11 8.87
C ALA A 252 -6.08 1.21 8.48
N GLU A 253 -6.76 0.07 8.33
CA GLU A 253 -8.20 -0.01 8.06
C GLU A 253 -9.03 0.43 9.27
N GLU A 254 -8.71 -0.01 10.48
CA GLU A 254 -9.39 0.41 11.72
C GLU A 254 -9.27 1.93 11.91
N VAL A 255 -8.07 2.47 11.70
CA VAL A 255 -7.80 3.91 11.71
C VAL A 255 -8.63 4.63 10.64
N ASN A 256 -8.75 4.07 9.44
CA ASN A 256 -9.51 4.70 8.36
C ASN A 256 -11.02 4.69 8.64
N LYS A 257 -11.55 3.56 9.16
CA LYS A 257 -12.94 3.43 9.58
C LYS A 257 -13.28 4.40 10.73
N SER A 258 -12.42 4.49 11.74
CA SER A 258 -12.65 5.42 12.86
C SER A 258 -12.62 6.89 12.42
N LYS A 259 -11.78 7.25 11.44
CA LYS A 259 -11.83 8.58 10.81
C LYS A 259 -13.17 8.85 10.12
N GLU A 260 -13.65 7.90 9.32
CA GLU A 260 -14.94 8.01 8.63
C GLU A 260 -16.10 8.15 9.61
N GLU A 261 -16.11 7.35 10.68
CA GLU A 261 -17.09 7.44 11.77
C GLU A 261 -17.03 8.80 12.49
N PHE A 262 -15.83 9.31 12.77
CA PHE A 262 -15.66 10.61 13.41
C PHE A 262 -16.14 11.76 12.52
N GLU A 263 -15.88 11.71 11.22
CA GLU A 263 -16.36 12.70 10.25
C GLU A 263 -17.89 12.67 10.17
N ASN A 264 -18.48 11.48 10.08
CA ASN A 264 -19.92 11.28 10.08
C ASN A 264 -20.57 11.82 11.38
N LEU A 265 -20.02 11.49 12.55
CA LEU A 265 -20.48 12.02 13.84
C LEU A 265 -20.33 13.54 13.93
N SER A 266 -19.24 14.10 13.40
CA SER A 266 -19.02 15.54 13.35
C SER A 266 -20.03 16.25 12.45
N ILE A 267 -20.38 15.66 11.31
CA ILE A 267 -21.43 16.15 10.40
C ILE A 267 -22.79 16.08 11.08
N LEU A 268 -23.14 14.95 11.71
CA LEU A 268 -24.38 14.79 12.45
C LEU A 268 -24.51 15.80 13.59
N ARG A 269 -23.42 16.06 14.32
CA ARG A 269 -23.39 17.06 15.39
C ARG A 269 -23.57 18.49 14.87
N LYS A 270 -22.93 18.84 13.74
CA LYS A 270 -23.15 20.14 13.08
C LYS A 270 -24.60 20.28 12.62
N ASN A 271 -25.18 19.21 12.08
CA ASN A 271 -26.56 19.19 11.62
C ASN A 271 -27.56 19.27 12.78
N SER A 272 -27.30 18.57 13.89
CA SER A 272 -28.16 18.63 15.08
C SER A 272 -28.14 20.02 15.72
N ILE A 273 -26.98 20.69 15.74
CA ILE A 273 -26.85 22.09 16.20
C ILE A 273 -27.65 23.04 15.29
N LYS A 274 -27.58 22.85 13.95
CA LYS A 274 -28.39 23.62 13.00
C LYS A 274 -29.90 23.37 13.15
N ILE A 275 -30.30 22.13 13.44
CA ILE A 275 -31.71 21.79 13.68
C ILE A 275 -32.18 22.38 15.00
N SER A 276 -31.36 22.33 16.06
CA SER A 276 -31.70 22.96 17.34
C SER A 276 -31.79 24.47 17.21
N SER A 277 -30.88 25.13 16.46
CA SER A 277 -30.95 26.58 16.24
C SER A 277 -32.19 26.99 15.44
N ARG A 278 -32.56 26.21 14.41
CA ARG A 278 -33.83 26.40 13.67
C ARG A 278 -35.06 26.20 14.55
N ARG A 279 -35.06 25.19 15.43
CA ARG A 279 -36.16 24.95 16.39
C ARG A 279 -36.26 26.05 17.44
N THR A 280 -35.15 26.58 17.94
CA THR A 280 -35.17 27.72 18.87
C THR A 280 -35.67 28.98 18.18
N SER A 281 -35.16 29.32 16.98
CA SER A 281 -35.66 30.46 16.20
C SER A 281 -37.17 30.33 15.92
N SER A 282 -37.64 29.14 15.50
CA SER A 282 -39.06 28.90 15.26
C SER A 282 -39.92 29.06 16.54
N LYS A 283 -39.44 28.61 17.72
CA LYS A 283 -40.12 28.85 19.00
C LYS A 283 -40.18 30.34 19.36
N TYR A 284 -39.12 31.11 19.10
CA TYR A 284 -39.13 32.56 19.31
C TYR A 284 -40.12 33.27 18.37
N TYR A 285 -40.19 32.86 17.09
CA TYR A 285 -41.17 33.39 16.13
C TYR A 285 -42.61 33.05 16.52
N LEU A 286 -42.89 31.80 16.95
CA LEU A 286 -44.20 31.42 17.44
C LEU A 286 -44.59 32.18 18.71
N ALA A 287 -43.69 32.32 19.68
CA ALA A 287 -43.94 33.10 20.90
C ALA A 287 -44.23 34.59 20.61
N HIS A 288 -43.49 35.18 19.66
CA HIS A 288 -43.72 36.55 19.21
C HIS A 288 -45.07 36.71 18.49
N CYS A 289 -45.43 35.78 17.59
CA CYS A 289 -46.74 35.79 16.94
C CYS A 289 -47.89 35.59 17.94
N THR A 290 -47.74 34.72 18.95
CA THR A 290 -48.77 34.54 19.97
C THR A 290 -48.94 35.77 20.84
N ALA A 291 -47.85 36.47 21.20
CA ALA A 291 -47.91 37.72 21.96
C ALA A 291 -48.63 38.83 21.16
N GLN A 292 -48.33 38.95 19.88
CA GLN A 292 -48.97 39.91 18.98
C GLN A 292 -50.47 39.60 18.76
N PHE A 293 -50.85 38.32 18.72
CA PHE A 293 -52.25 37.90 18.66
C PHE A 293 -53.00 38.18 19.96
N THR A 294 -52.37 37.99 21.13
CA THR A 294 -52.99 38.32 22.42
C THR A 294 -53.17 39.82 22.61
N GLU A 295 -52.21 40.65 22.16
CA GLU A 295 -52.38 42.11 22.17
C GLU A 295 -53.51 42.57 21.23
N CYS A 296 -53.62 41.98 20.03
CA CYS A 296 -54.74 42.25 19.13
C CYS A 296 -56.11 41.83 19.70
N LEU A 297 -56.19 40.71 20.41
CA LEU A 297 -57.43 40.25 21.04
C LEU A 297 -57.86 41.15 22.20
N ILE A 298 -56.91 41.72 22.96
CA ILE A 298 -57.18 42.71 24.01
C ILE A 298 -57.69 44.03 23.39
N PHE A 299 -57.10 44.49 22.28
CA PHE A 299 -57.59 45.65 21.55
C PHE A 299 -58.99 45.45 20.92
N CYS A 300 -59.33 44.22 20.50
CA CYS A 300 -60.66 43.91 19.98
C CYS A 300 -61.73 43.79 21.09
N SER A 301 -61.38 43.37 22.31
CA SER A 301 -62.34 43.35 23.43
C SER A 301 -62.65 44.76 23.94
N ASP A 302 -61.69 45.68 23.92
CA ASP A 302 -61.91 47.07 24.37
C ASP A 302 -62.75 47.89 23.37
N PHE A 303 -62.75 47.52 22.08
CA PHE A 303 -63.60 48.18 21.08
C PHE A 303 -65.08 47.75 21.16
N PHE A 304 -65.39 46.59 21.75
CA PHE A 304 -66.77 46.09 21.85
C PHE A 304 -67.53 46.67 23.06
N VAL A 305 -66.82 47.22 24.06
CA VAL A 305 -67.43 47.86 25.25
C VAL A 305 -67.76 49.35 25.01
N LEU A 306 -67.26 49.95 23.92
CA LEU A 306 -67.49 51.36 23.58
C LEU A 306 -68.65 51.60 22.59
N ILE A 307 -69.40 50.56 22.19
CA ILE A 307 -70.55 50.63 21.26
C ILE A 307 -71.82 50.02 21.89
N GLN A 308 -72.04 50.25 23.19
CA GLN A 308 -73.33 50.05 23.87
C GLN A 308 -73.59 51.24 24.81
#